data_AF-A0A3D9MQ49-F1
#
_entry.id   AF-A0A3D9MQ49-F1
#
_cell.length_a   1.000
_cell.length_b   1.000
_cell.length_c   1.000
_cell.angle_alpha   90.00
_cell.angle_beta   90.00
_cell.angle_gamma   90.00
#
_symmetry.space_group_name_H-M   'P 1'
#
loop_
_entity.id
_entity.type
_entity.pdbx_description
1 polymer ?
#
loop_
_entity_poly.entity_id
_entity_poly.type
_entity_poly.pdbx_seq_one_letter_code
_entity_poly.pdbx_strand_id
1 'polypeptide(L)'
;MKIVSLAGFGALLAAVSMSTAFAQSARPYDPSAPKTRAQVKADLTEWRAAGYDPLDWIDYPENAQRAGRIVAARRAQESGGTMTQ
;
A
#
# COMPACT_ATOMS: atom_id res chain seq x y z
N MET A 1 29.31 35.58 -5.33
CA MET A 1 28.97 34.16 -5.04
C MET A 1 27.79 34.06 -4.06
N LYS A 2 26.59 34.50 -4.46
CA LYS A 2 25.38 34.42 -3.60
C LYS A 2 24.13 33.91 -4.34
N ILE A 3 24.12 34.05 -5.67
CA ILE A 3 22.97 33.74 -6.52
C ILE A 3 22.94 32.26 -6.93
N VAL A 4 24.11 31.60 -6.97
CA VAL A 4 24.24 30.17 -7.34
C VAL A 4 23.72 29.24 -6.22
N SER A 5 23.65 29.73 -4.98
CA SER A 5 23.16 28.96 -3.82
C SER A 5 21.63 28.84 -3.78
N LEU A 6 20.90 29.82 -4.34
CA LEU A 6 19.43 29.81 -4.36
C LEU A 6 18.88 28.84 -5.41
N ALA A 7 19.56 28.71 -6.55
CA ALA A 7 19.15 27.79 -7.62
C ALA A 7 19.29 26.31 -7.20
N GLY A 8 20.33 25.98 -6.42
CA GLY A 8 20.52 24.63 -5.88
C GLY A 8 19.44 24.21 -4.87
N PHE A 9 19.00 25.16 -4.03
CA PHE A 9 17.94 24.89 -3.05
C PHE A 9 16.56 24.70 -3.68
N GLY A 10 16.22 25.46 -4.73
CA GLY A 10 14.95 25.32 -5.45
C GLY A 10 14.81 23.98 -6.17
N ALA A 11 15.90 23.48 -6.77
CA ALA A 11 15.90 22.18 -7.45
C ALA A 11 15.75 21.00 -6.47
N LEU A 12 16.32 21.11 -5.26
CA LEU A 12 16.19 20.10 -4.21
C LEU A 12 14.77 20.07 -3.59
N LEU A 13 14.12 21.22 -3.43
CA LEU A 13 12.75 21.28 -2.92
C LEU A 13 11.71 20.69 -3.90
N ALA A 14 11.87 20.91 -5.21
CA ALA A 14 10.97 20.37 -6.23
C ALA A 14 11.04 18.83 -6.32
N ALA A 15 12.22 18.24 -6.04
CA ALA A 15 12.40 16.79 -6.02
C ALA A 15 11.76 16.11 -4.79
N VAL A 16 11.58 16.83 -3.68
CA VAL A 16 11.01 16.30 -2.41
C VAL A 16 9.47 16.41 -2.37
N SER A 17 8.86 17.27 -3.19
CA SER A 17 7.41 17.52 -3.15
C SER A 17 6.52 16.44 -3.78
N MET A 18 7.06 15.38 -4.40
CA MET A 18 6.24 14.30 -4.98
C MET A 18 5.84 13.20 -3.97
N SER A 19 6.25 13.29 -2.70
CA SER A 19 6.10 12.17 -1.75
C SER A 19 4.89 12.25 -0.79
N THR A 20 3.96 13.20 -0.95
CA THR A 20 2.92 13.44 0.09
C THR A 20 1.54 12.81 -0.15
N ALA A 21 1.34 12.01 -1.19
CA ALA A 21 0.08 11.29 -1.36
C ALA A 21 0.16 9.90 -0.71
N PHE A 22 -0.40 9.79 0.49
CA PHE A 22 -0.59 8.56 1.30
C PHE A 22 0.61 8.09 2.13
N ALA A 23 1.08 8.94 3.05
CA ALA A 23 1.63 8.43 4.32
C ALA A 23 0.47 7.86 5.17
N GLN A 24 -0.15 6.78 4.70
CA GLN A 24 -1.02 5.96 5.53
C GLN A 24 -0.07 5.33 6.54
N SER A 25 -0.04 5.85 7.77
CA SER A 25 0.80 5.29 8.83
C SER A 25 0.66 3.78 8.80
N ALA A 26 1.78 3.07 8.65
CA ALA A 26 1.83 1.61 8.68
C ALA A 26 1.43 1.16 10.08
N ARG A 27 0.14 1.26 10.38
CA ARG A 27 -0.46 0.66 11.55
C ARG A 27 -0.38 -0.85 11.31
N PRO A 28 0.04 -1.62 12.33
CA PRO A 28 -0.08 -3.07 12.27
C PRO A 28 -1.47 -3.43 11.75
N TYR A 29 -1.52 -4.33 10.77
CA TYR A 29 -2.77 -4.78 10.21
C TYR A 29 -3.58 -5.47 11.31
N ASP A 30 -4.56 -4.76 11.87
CA ASP A 30 -5.54 -5.32 12.79
C ASP A 30 -6.79 -5.72 11.97
N PRO A 31 -7.06 -7.02 11.80
CA PRO A 31 -8.24 -7.48 11.07
C PRO A 31 -9.57 -7.09 11.75
N SER A 32 -9.53 -6.69 13.03
CA SER A 32 -10.71 -6.32 13.82
C SER A 32 -10.94 -4.81 13.89
N ALA A 33 -9.98 -3.98 13.44
CA ALA A 33 -10.12 -2.54 13.46
C ALA A 33 -11.12 -2.05 12.39
N PRO A 34 -11.99 -1.08 12.71
CA PRO A 34 -12.86 -0.45 11.72
C PRO A 34 -12.03 0.14 10.56
N LYS A 35 -12.46 -0.14 9.32
CA LYS A 35 -11.79 0.38 8.12
C LYS A 35 -12.50 1.60 7.57
N THR A 36 -11.71 2.60 7.19
CA THR A 36 -12.18 3.72 6.37
C THR A 36 -12.47 3.25 4.95
N ARG A 37 -13.29 4.00 4.22
CA ARG A 37 -13.57 3.71 2.80
C ARG A 37 -12.31 3.77 1.92
N ALA A 38 -11.34 4.60 2.26
CA ALA A 38 -10.05 4.64 1.57
C ALA A 38 -9.27 3.33 1.77
N GLN A 39 -9.20 2.83 3.01
CA GLN A 39 -8.55 1.56 3.32
C GLN A 39 -9.24 0.38 2.61
N VAL A 40 -10.58 0.31 2.62
CA VAL A 40 -11.30 -0.76 1.91
C VAL A 40 -11.00 -0.76 0.40
N LYS A 41 -10.90 0.43 -0.23
CA LYS A 41 -10.51 0.52 -1.65
C LYS A 41 -9.07 0.04 -1.87
N ALA A 42 -8.15 0.40 -0.98
CA ALA A 42 -6.77 -0.06 -1.05
C ALA A 42 -6.67 -1.59 -0.90
N ASP A 43 -7.38 -2.16 0.08
CA ASP A 43 -7.47 -3.62 0.25
C ASP A 43 -8.03 -4.27 -1.02
N LEU A 44 -9.11 -3.74 -1.60
CA LEU A 44 -9.69 -4.33 -2.81
C LEU A 44 -8.70 -4.32 -3.98
N THR A 45 -7.93 -3.24 -4.15
CA THR A 45 -6.86 -3.20 -5.17
C THR A 45 -5.83 -4.31 -4.94
N GLU A 46 -5.40 -4.52 -3.69
CA GLU A 46 -4.45 -5.57 -3.33
C GLU A 46 -5.00 -6.98 -3.64
N TRP A 47 -6.28 -7.22 -3.32
CA TRP A 47 -6.97 -8.49 -3.58
C TRP A 47 -7.11 -8.75 -5.09
N ARG A 48 -7.45 -7.73 -5.88
CA ARG A 48 -7.49 -7.86 -7.35
C ARG A 48 -6.11 -8.15 -7.94
N ALA A 49 -5.06 -7.52 -7.40
CA ALA A 49 -3.67 -7.85 -7.76
C ALA A 49 -3.21 -9.24 -7.28
N ALA A 50 -3.97 -9.90 -6.41
CA ALA A 50 -3.81 -11.29 -6.01
C ALA A 50 -4.70 -12.27 -6.81
N GLY A 51 -5.43 -11.77 -7.82
CA GLY A 51 -6.29 -12.57 -8.69
C GLY A 51 -7.73 -12.73 -8.20
N TYR A 52 -8.18 -11.96 -7.20
CA TYR A 52 -9.60 -11.95 -6.84
C TYR A 52 -10.42 -11.24 -7.92
N ASP A 53 -11.41 -11.93 -8.47
CA ASP A 53 -12.45 -11.35 -9.31
C ASP A 53 -13.82 -11.49 -8.61
N PRO A 54 -14.47 -10.38 -8.20
CA PRO A 54 -15.79 -10.44 -7.58
C PRO A 54 -16.90 -10.87 -8.53
N LEU A 55 -16.67 -10.89 -9.85
CA LEU A 55 -17.64 -11.35 -10.84
C LEU A 55 -17.45 -12.83 -11.22
N ASP A 56 -16.41 -13.47 -10.71
CA ASP A 56 -16.19 -14.90 -10.88
C ASP A 56 -16.91 -15.67 -9.77
N TRP A 57 -18.20 -15.87 -10.00
CA TRP A 57 -19.09 -16.63 -9.11
C TRP A 57 -19.01 -18.15 -9.37
N ILE A 58 -18.36 -18.57 -10.46
CA ILE A 58 -18.19 -19.97 -10.83
C ILE A 58 -17.15 -20.62 -9.92
N ASP A 59 -16.00 -19.97 -9.74
CA ASP A 59 -14.91 -20.47 -8.89
C ASP A 59 -14.95 -19.88 -7.48
N TYR A 60 -16.12 -19.40 -7.04
CA TYR A 60 -16.32 -18.96 -5.66
C TYR A 60 -16.70 -20.15 -4.77
N PRO A 61 -16.05 -20.33 -3.59
CA PRO A 61 -15.17 -19.39 -2.89
C PRO A 61 -13.67 -19.55 -3.15
N GLU A 62 -13.25 -20.47 -4.01
CA GLU A 62 -11.85 -20.85 -4.23
C GLU A 62 -10.99 -19.66 -4.68
N ASN A 63 -11.51 -18.80 -5.55
CA ASN A 63 -10.84 -17.59 -6.03
C ASN A 63 -10.52 -16.61 -4.88
N ALA A 64 -11.47 -16.37 -3.99
CA ALA A 64 -11.35 -15.48 -2.84
C ALA A 64 -10.37 -16.07 -1.81
N GLN A 65 -10.46 -17.37 -1.53
CA GLN A 65 -9.54 -18.04 -0.61
C GLN A 65 -8.10 -18.03 -1.13
N ARG A 66 -7.90 -18.25 -2.43
CA ARG A 66 -6.57 -18.18 -3.07
C ARG A 66 -5.98 -16.78 -2.95
N ALA A 67 -6.73 -15.75 -3.33
CA ALA A 67 -6.30 -14.37 -3.21
C ALA A 67 -5.99 -13.99 -1.75
N GLY A 68 -6.83 -14.42 -0.80
CA GLY A 68 -6.63 -14.19 0.62
C GLY A 68 -5.32 -14.77 1.15
N ARG A 69 -4.93 -15.99 0.74
CA ARG A 69 -3.63 -16.58 1.12
C ARG A 69 -2.45 -15.76 0.58
N ILE A 70 -2.55 -15.28 -0.66
CA ILE A 70 -1.50 -14.46 -1.30
C ILE A 70 -1.36 -13.11 -0.58
N VAL A 71 -2.48 -12.44 -0.29
CA VAL A 71 -2.51 -11.16 0.44
C VAL A 71 -1.92 -11.32 1.85
N ALA A 72 -2.33 -12.36 2.58
CA ALA A 72 -1.78 -12.65 3.91
C ALA A 72 -0.26 -12.87 3.87
N ALA A 73 0.24 -13.62 2.88
CA ALA A 73 1.67 -13.85 2.71
C ALA A 73 2.44 -12.56 2.39
N ARG A 74 1.90 -11.67 1.55
CA ARG A 74 2.50 -10.36 1.23
C ARG A 74 2.62 -9.48 2.48
N ARG A 75 1.53 -9.33 3.23
CA ARG A 75 1.50 -8.53 4.47
C ARG A 75 2.44 -9.06 5.55
N ALA A 76 2.60 -10.38 5.64
CA ALA A 76 3.57 -10.99 6.55
C ALA A 76 5.02 -10.64 6.17
N GLN A 77 5.34 -10.62 4.87
CA GLN A 77 6.67 -10.22 4.37
C GLN A 77 6.96 -8.74 4.64
N GLU A 78 5.97 -7.86 4.41
CA GLU A 78 6.08 -6.42 4.70
C GLU A 78 6.30 -6.16 6.20
N SER A 79 5.54 -6.86 7.06
CA SER A 79 5.67 -6.75 8.51
C SER A 79 7.03 -7.24 9.01
N GLY A 80 7.55 -8.33 8.43
CA GLY A 80 8.87 -8.88 8.75
C GLY A 80 10.02 -7.97 8.28
N GLY A 81 9.91 -7.38 7.10
CA GLY A 81 10.90 -6.43 6.57
C GLY A 81 11.00 -5.14 7.40
N THR A 82 9.89 -4.72 8.02
CA THR A 82 9.84 -3.57 8.92
C THR A 82 10.49 -3.85 10.28
N MET A 83 10.59 -5.12 10.72
CA MET A 83 11.28 -5.50 11.97
C MET A 83 12.79 -5.69 11.81
N THR A 84 13.27 -5.96 10.59
CA THR A 84 14.70 -6.20 10.30
C THR A 84 15.48 -4.94 9.91
N GLN A 85 14.82 -3.79 9.85
CA GLN A 85 15.42 -2.48 9.54
C GLN A 85 15.46 -1.61 10.79
#